data_AF-A0A6B2T8F2-F1
#
_entry.id   AF-A0A6B2T8F2-F1
#
_cell.length_a   1.000
_cell.length_b   1.000
_cell.length_c   1.000
_cell.angle_alpha   90.00
_cell.angle_beta   90.00
_cell.angle_gamma   90.00
#
_symmetry.space_group_name_H-M   'P 1'
#
loop_
_entity.id
_entity.type
_entity.pdbx_description
1 polymer ?
#
loop_
_entity_poly.entity_id
_entity_poly.type
_entity_poly.pdbx_seq_one_letter_code
_entity_poly.pdbx_strand_id
1 'polypeptide(L)'
;PLSDEIARLAQRARLTLNPAEATRAPEPPADPAEALGLTSRERDVLRLVAVGRSNRQIAEELFISPKTASVHVSNILAKLSVTGRGEAAALAHRLRLFPSALR
;
A
#
# COMPACT_ATOMS: atom_id res chain seq x y z
N PRO A 1 26.74 21.39 -8.03
CA PRO A 1 26.95 22.11 -6.75
C PRO A 1 26.79 21.17 -5.54
N LEU A 2 25.62 20.54 -5.33
CA LEU A 2 25.40 19.63 -4.19
C LEU A 2 26.14 18.28 -4.33
N SER A 3 26.22 17.74 -5.54
CA SER A 3 26.90 16.45 -5.80
C SER A 3 28.38 16.49 -5.42
N ASP A 4 29.05 17.63 -5.66
CA ASP A 4 30.46 17.82 -5.36
C ASP A 4 30.71 17.92 -3.84
N GLU A 5 29.78 18.52 -3.10
CA GLU A 5 29.83 18.61 -1.65
C GLU A 5 29.63 17.23 -0.99
N ILE A 6 28.68 16.45 -1.51
CA ILE A 6 28.43 15.07 -1.06
C ILE A 6 29.65 14.18 -1.30
N ALA A 7 30.29 14.30 -2.48
CA ALA A 7 31.50 13.55 -2.80
C ALA A 7 32.66 13.86 -1.84
N ARG A 8 32.87 15.15 -1.52
CA ARG A 8 33.89 15.58 -0.55
C ARG A 8 33.61 15.07 0.86
N LEU A 9 32.35 15.07 1.27
CA LEU A 9 31.95 14.53 2.58
C LEU A 9 32.20 13.03 2.67
N ALA A 10 31.81 12.27 1.65
CA ALA A 10 32.04 10.82 1.62
C ALA A 10 33.53 10.46 1.61
N GLN A 11 34.37 11.23 0.89
CA GLN A 11 35.82 11.04 0.90
C GLN A 11 36.41 11.21 2.32
N ARG A 12 35.96 12.23 3.05
CA ARG A 12 36.39 12.47 4.45
C ARG A 12 35.90 11.36 5.39
N ALA A 13 34.71 10.82 5.13
CA ALA A 13 34.12 9.72 5.89
C ALA A 13 34.64 8.34 5.46
N ARG A 14 35.50 8.26 4.43
CA ARG A 14 35.96 7.00 3.80
C ARG A 14 34.80 6.09 3.37
N LEU A 15 33.71 6.68 2.88
CA LEU A 15 32.56 5.97 2.35
C LEU A 15 32.66 5.85 0.83
N THR A 16 32.44 4.64 0.31
CA THR A 16 32.33 4.42 -1.13
C THR A 16 30.94 4.85 -1.58
N LEU A 17 30.87 5.90 -2.40
CA LEU A 17 29.63 6.25 -3.08
C LEU A 17 29.56 5.45 -4.38
N ASN A 18 28.54 4.60 -4.52
CA ASN A 18 28.24 3.92 -5.76
C ASN A 18 27.19 4.74 -6.54
N PRO A 19 27.58 5.60 -7.51
CA PRO A 19 26.63 6.41 -8.26
C PRO A 19 25.64 5.55 -9.06
N ALA A 20 25.98 4.30 -9.38
CA ALA A 20 25.07 3.38 -10.04
C ALA A 20 23.88 2.96 -9.15
N GLU A 21 24.06 2.89 -7.82
CA GLU A 21 22.96 2.70 -6.86
C GLU A 21 22.07 3.94 -6.74
N ALA A 22 22.63 5.14 -6.87
CA ALA A 22 21.84 6.38 -6.84
C ALA A 22 20.92 6.54 -8.08
N THR A 23 21.32 5.99 -9.24
CA THR A 23 20.45 5.89 -10.44
C THR A 23 19.49 4.70 -10.39
N ARG A 24 19.73 3.70 -9.55
CA ARG A 24 18.70 2.71 -9.20
C ARG A 24 17.74 3.37 -8.22
N ALA A 25 16.83 4.19 -8.75
CA ALA A 25 15.57 4.37 -8.06
C ALA A 25 15.05 2.96 -7.74
N PRO A 26 14.64 2.66 -6.48
CA PRO A 26 13.87 1.46 -6.24
C PRO A 26 12.73 1.50 -7.25
N GLU A 27 12.59 0.46 -8.07
CA GLU A 27 11.45 0.38 -8.98
C GLU A 27 10.22 0.67 -8.12
N PRO A 28 9.43 1.70 -8.45
CA PRO A 28 8.23 1.96 -7.68
C PRO A 28 7.46 0.64 -7.65
N PRO A 29 7.01 0.19 -6.47
CA PRO A 29 6.31 -1.08 -6.37
C PRO A 29 5.24 -1.12 -7.45
N ALA A 30 5.28 -2.17 -8.28
CA ALA A 30 4.42 -2.27 -9.46
C ALA A 30 2.93 -2.18 -9.08
N ASP A 31 2.61 -2.46 -7.82
CA ASP A 31 1.31 -2.23 -7.19
C ASP A 31 1.47 -1.35 -5.93
N PRO A 32 0.87 -0.13 -5.89
CA PRO A 32 0.87 0.70 -4.69
C PRO A 32 0.22 0.02 -3.46
N ALA A 33 -0.56 -1.04 -3.64
CA ALA A 33 -1.06 -1.84 -2.52
C ALA A 33 -0.01 -2.80 -1.92
N GLU A 34 1.00 -3.24 -2.69
CA GLU A 34 2.15 -3.99 -2.15
C GLU A 34 3.02 -3.10 -1.25
N ALA A 35 3.14 -1.82 -1.60
CA ALA A 35 3.81 -0.81 -0.78
C ALA A 35 3.18 -0.65 0.62
N LEU A 36 1.91 -1.00 0.76
CA LEU A 36 1.14 -0.90 2.01
C LEU A 36 1.19 -2.18 2.86
N GLY A 37 1.97 -3.19 2.45
CA GLY A 37 2.09 -4.46 3.18
C GLY A 37 0.81 -5.30 3.21
N LEU A 38 -0.11 -5.05 2.26
CA LEU A 38 -1.35 -5.80 2.13
C LEU A 38 -1.10 -7.13 1.41
N THR A 39 -1.62 -8.21 2.00
CA THR A 39 -1.67 -9.52 1.34
C THR A 39 -2.65 -9.49 0.16
N SER A 40 -2.56 -10.47 -0.75
CA SER A 40 -3.53 -10.64 -1.85
C SER A 40 -4.98 -10.65 -1.34
N ARG A 41 -5.24 -11.39 -0.26
CA ARG A 41 -6.58 -11.49 0.31
C ARG A 41 -7.07 -10.18 0.92
N GLU A 42 -6.20 -9.43 1.57
CA GLU A 42 -6.54 -8.11 2.11
C GLU A 42 -6.81 -7.10 1.00
N ARG A 43 -6.11 -7.18 -0.14
CA ARG A 43 -6.40 -6.35 -1.32
C ARG A 43 -7.80 -6.62 -1.87
N ASP A 44 -8.21 -7.89 -1.99
CA ASP A 44 -9.57 -8.25 -2.40
C ASP A 44 -10.62 -7.68 -1.45
N VAL A 45 -10.41 -7.80 -0.14
CA VAL A 45 -11.32 -7.24 0.87
C VAL A 45 -11.35 -5.71 0.79
N LEU A 46 -10.20 -5.04 0.68
CA LEU A 46 -10.12 -3.59 0.59
C LEU A 46 -10.81 -3.05 -0.68
N ARG A 47 -10.72 -3.77 -1.81
CA ARG A 47 -11.46 -3.45 -3.04
C ARG A 47 -12.96 -3.39 -2.79
N LEU A 48 -13.50 -4.37 -2.07
CA LEU A 48 -14.92 -4.42 -1.75
C LEU A 48 -15.34 -3.38 -0.70
N VAL A 49 -14.45 -3.07 0.25
CA VAL A 49 -14.65 -1.96 1.19
C VAL A 49 -14.70 -0.62 0.45
N ALA A 50 -13.83 -0.41 -0.53
CA ALA A 50 -13.76 0.82 -1.32
C ALA A 50 -15.05 1.11 -2.12
N VAL A 51 -15.76 0.06 -2.55
CA VAL A 51 -17.08 0.18 -3.21
C VAL A 51 -18.26 0.10 -2.24
N GLY A 52 -18.01 0.12 -0.92
CA GLY A 52 -19.04 0.24 0.11
C GLY A 52 -19.69 -1.08 0.57
N ARG A 53 -19.15 -2.26 0.24
CA ARG A 53 -19.73 -3.54 0.66
C ARG A 53 -19.63 -3.78 2.17
N SER A 54 -20.70 -4.28 2.80
CA SER A 54 -20.67 -4.71 4.21
C SER A 54 -19.84 -5.98 4.41
N ASN A 55 -19.43 -6.29 5.64
CA ASN A 55 -18.67 -7.52 5.92
C ASN A 55 -19.43 -8.79 5.51
N ARG A 56 -20.77 -8.75 5.56
CA ARG A 56 -21.62 -9.84 5.08
C ARG A 56 -21.55 -9.99 3.56
N GLN A 57 -21.67 -8.90 2.82
CA GLN A 57 -21.56 -8.91 1.36
C GLN A 57 -20.15 -9.32 0.90
N ILE A 58 -19.12 -8.84 1.58
CA ILE A 58 -17.72 -9.25 1.36
C ILE A 58 -17.56 -10.76 1.57
N ALA A 59 -18.15 -11.28 2.64
CA ALA A 59 -18.12 -12.69 2.96
C ALA A 59 -18.81 -13.56 1.89
N GLU A 60 -19.97 -13.11 1.40
CA GLU A 60 -20.69 -13.76 0.30
C GLU A 60 -19.87 -13.76 -1.00
N GLU A 61 -19.31 -12.60 -1.40
CA GLU A 61 -18.56 -12.46 -2.65
C GLU A 61 -17.22 -13.21 -2.64
N LEU A 62 -16.58 -13.31 -1.47
CA LEU A 62 -15.30 -13.96 -1.31
C LEU A 62 -15.39 -15.41 -0.77
N PHE A 63 -16.60 -15.96 -0.60
CA PHE A 63 -16.87 -17.30 -0.09
C PHE A 63 -16.19 -17.59 1.27
N ILE A 64 -16.33 -16.68 2.23
CA ILE A 64 -15.83 -16.81 3.61
C ILE A 64 -16.90 -16.46 4.64
N SER A 65 -16.61 -16.65 5.93
CA SER A 65 -17.54 -16.22 6.97
C SER A 65 -17.54 -14.70 7.17
N PRO A 66 -18.66 -14.08 7.60
CA PRO A 66 -18.69 -12.66 8.01
C PRO A 66 -17.68 -12.32 9.10
N LYS A 67 -17.39 -13.27 10.00
CA LYS A 67 -16.36 -13.10 11.04
C LYS A 67 -14.97 -13.02 10.44
N THR A 68 -14.65 -13.86 9.46
CA THR A 68 -13.38 -13.83 8.73
C THR A 68 -13.22 -12.51 7.97
N ALA A 69 -14.27 -12.05 7.29
CA ALA A 69 -14.25 -10.74 6.63
C ALA A 69 -13.98 -9.60 7.63
N SER A 70 -14.60 -9.65 8.82
CA SER A 70 -14.33 -8.67 9.88
C SER A 70 -12.87 -8.66 10.33
N VAL A 71 -12.23 -9.83 10.48
CA VAL A 71 -10.82 -9.93 10.87
C VAL A 71 -9.93 -9.32 9.79
N HIS A 72 -10.19 -9.60 8.50
CA HIS A 72 -9.46 -8.97 7.41
C HIS A 72 -9.61 -7.45 7.43
N VAL A 73 -10.83 -6.92 7.64
CA VAL A 73 -11.05 -5.48 7.75
C VAL A 73 -10.24 -4.89 8.91
N SER A 74 -10.27 -5.49 10.10
CA SER A 74 -9.47 -5.01 11.24
C SER A 74 -7.97 -4.99 10.95
N ASN A 75 -7.43 -6.04 10.30
CA ASN A 75 -6.02 -6.09 9.92
C ASN A 75 -5.65 -5.02 8.89
N ILE A 76 -6.54 -4.77 7.92
CA ILE A 76 -6.37 -3.70 6.93
C ILE A 76 -6.32 -2.33 7.62
N LEU A 77 -7.24 -2.04 8.55
CA LEU A 77 -7.25 -0.78 9.29
C LEU A 77 -5.93 -0.56 10.04
N ALA A 78 -5.43 -1.62 10.70
CA ALA A 78 -4.15 -1.58 11.40
C ALA A 78 -2.97 -1.33 10.44
N LYS A 79 -2.91 -2.03 9.30
CA LYS A 79 -1.83 -1.87 8.29
C LYS A 79 -1.84 -0.50 7.63
N LEU A 80 -3.03 0.07 7.40
CA LEU A 80 -3.21 1.39 6.81
C LEU A 80 -3.13 2.53 7.84
N SER A 81 -2.95 2.21 9.12
CA SER A 81 -2.95 3.19 10.23
C SER A 81 -4.19 4.10 10.25
N VAL A 82 -5.35 3.53 9.96
CA VAL A 82 -6.65 4.23 9.97
C VAL A 82 -7.58 3.62 11.00
N THR A 83 -8.55 4.41 11.47
CA THR A 83 -9.47 3.99 12.54
C THR A 83 -10.79 3.44 11.99
N GLY A 84 -11.15 3.82 10.76
CA GLY A 84 -12.44 3.53 10.19
C GLY A 84 -12.39 2.92 8.80
N ARG A 85 -13.39 2.07 8.50
CA ARG A 85 -13.60 1.52 7.15
C ARG A 85 -13.79 2.61 6.08
N GLY A 86 -14.38 3.75 6.46
CA GLY A 86 -14.57 4.89 5.56
C GLY A 86 -13.23 5.55 5.22
N GLU A 87 -12.34 5.70 6.19
CA GLU A 87 -10.98 6.19 5.98
C GLU A 87 -10.18 5.25 5.10
N ALA A 88 -10.29 3.93 5.31
CA ALA A 88 -9.67 2.93 4.44
C ALA A 88 -10.18 3.02 2.99
N ALA A 89 -11.50 3.18 2.80
CA ALA A 89 -12.08 3.37 1.47
C ALA A 89 -11.58 4.67 0.81
N ALA A 90 -11.58 5.78 1.54
CA ALA A 90 -11.10 7.06 1.05
C ALA A 90 -9.61 7.01 0.68
N LEU A 91 -8.79 6.33 1.48
CA LEU A 91 -7.37 6.12 1.20
C LEU A 91 -7.17 5.29 -0.06
N ALA A 92 -7.92 4.20 -0.24
CA ALA A 92 -7.87 3.36 -1.43
C ALA A 92 -8.19 4.15 -2.71
N HIS A 93 -9.21 5.04 -2.66
CA HIS A 93 -9.55 5.93 -3.76
C HIS A 93 -8.48 6.99 -4.02
N ARG A 94 -7.97 7.64 -2.96
CA ARG A 94 -6.92 8.67 -3.05
C ARG A 94 -5.65 8.14 -3.71
N LEU A 95 -5.27 6.91 -3.37
CA LEU A 95 -4.10 6.22 -3.91
C LEU A 95 -4.38 5.49 -5.22
N ARG A 96 -5.63 5.52 -5.72
CA ARG A 96 -6.08 4.81 -6.93
C ARG A 96 -5.65 3.34 -6.94
N LEU A 97 -5.77 2.66 -5.79
CA LEU A 97 -5.30 1.28 -5.60
C LEU A 97 -6.02 0.28 -6.48
N PHE A 98 -7.25 0.60 -6.88
CA PHE A 98 -8.04 -0.25 -7.76
C PHE A 98 -8.51 0.58 -8.95
N PRO A 99 -8.51 -0.01 -10.16
CA PRO A 99 -9.17 0.61 -11.30
C PRO A 99 -10.62 0.89 -10.91
N SER A 100 -11.05 2.14 -11.04
CA SER A 100 -12.47 2.44 -11.05
C SER A 100 -13.04 1.73 -12.26
N ALA A 101 -13.73 0.60 -12.06
CA ALA A 101 -14.47 -0.03 -13.13
C ALA A 101 -15.47 1.03 -13.63
N LEU A 102 -15.16 1.64 -14.78
CA LEU A 102 -16.13 2.44 -15.51
C LEU A 102 -17.33 1.52 -15.75
N ARG A 103 -18.47 1.90 -15.17
CA ARG A 103 -19.77 1.40 -15.62
C ARG A 103 -20.15 2.11 -16.91
#